data_AF-A0A1M2V431-F1
#
_entry.id   AF-A0A1M2V431-F1
#
_cell.length_a   1.000
_cell.length_b   1.000
_cell.length_c   1.000
_cell.angle_alpha   90.00
_cell.angle_beta   90.00
_cell.angle_gamma   90.00
#
_symmetry.space_group_name_H-M   'P 1'
#
loop_
_entity.id
_entity.type
_entity.pdbx_description
1 polymer ?
#
loop_
_entity_poly.entity_id
_entity_poly.type
_entity_poly.pdbx_seq_one_letter_code
_entity_poly.pdbx_strand_id
1 'polypeptide(L)'
;MIDEMVREEPTSSLPAYLKVTKMTLLKPYSGKDDLDTFEIWFHNLLEFFRTLRITGPSMDRDQLRILGDCLSEDAATWIYNSVQSPSRERREWLFEEAIVGLFRQFIH
;
A
#
# COMPACT_ATOMS: atom_id res chain seq x y z
N MET A 1 13.46 -5.24 11.07
CA MET A 1 12.91 -6.01 9.94
C MET A 1 12.23 -5.11 8.91
N ILE A 2 11.44 -4.11 9.32
CA ILE A 2 10.84 -3.10 8.40
C ILE A 2 11.90 -2.15 7.80
N ASP A 3 12.85 -1.68 8.62
CA ASP A 3 13.86 -0.65 8.23
C ASP A 3 14.84 -1.10 7.13
N GLU A 4 15.07 -2.41 6.99
CA GLU A 4 15.93 -2.99 5.95
C GLU A 4 15.22 -3.08 4.59
N MET A 5 13.90 -3.28 4.60
CA MET A 5 13.09 -3.45 3.38
C MET A 5 12.79 -2.13 2.66
N VAL A 6 13.01 -0.99 3.33
CA VAL A 6 12.68 0.35 2.84
C VAL A 6 13.89 1.05 2.20
N ARG A 7 15.14 0.65 2.50
CA ARG A 7 16.31 1.52 2.27
C ARG A 7 17.04 1.34 0.92
N GLU A 8 16.94 0.19 0.27
CA GLU A 8 17.74 -0.10 -0.93
C GLU A 8 17.04 0.37 -2.22
N GLU A 9 17.69 1.29 -2.95
CA GLU A 9 17.21 1.73 -4.27
C GLU A 9 17.60 0.74 -5.39
N PRO A 10 16.72 0.48 -6.35
CA PRO A 10 16.97 -0.54 -7.37
C PRO A 10 17.72 -0.01 -8.58
N THR A 11 18.87 -0.62 -8.88
CA THR A 11 19.80 -0.23 -9.96
C THR A 11 19.38 -0.63 -11.39
N SER A 12 18.20 -1.22 -11.61
CA SER A 12 17.72 -1.54 -12.98
C SER A 12 16.20 -1.48 -13.13
N SER A 13 15.73 -1.06 -14.31
CA SER A 13 14.30 -0.94 -14.62
C SER A 13 13.65 -2.30 -14.86
N LEU A 14 12.44 -2.48 -14.33
CA LEU A 14 11.67 -3.72 -14.40
C LEU A 14 10.73 -3.71 -15.63
N PRO A 15 10.56 -4.83 -16.36
CA PRO A 15 9.60 -4.92 -17.46
C PRO A 15 8.15 -4.64 -17.03
N ALA A 16 7.43 -3.80 -17.79
CA ALA A 16 6.08 -3.31 -17.45
C ALA A 16 5.01 -4.41 -17.30
N TYR A 17 5.13 -5.54 -18.01
CA TYR A 17 4.16 -6.64 -17.90
C TYR A 17 4.18 -7.32 -16.53
N LEU A 18 5.33 -7.37 -15.85
CA LEU A 18 5.44 -7.93 -14.49
C LEU A 18 4.67 -7.09 -13.47
N LYS A 19 4.58 -5.77 -13.69
CA LYS A 19 3.81 -4.85 -12.84
C LYS A 19 2.31 -5.17 -12.92
N VAL A 20 1.78 -5.35 -14.14
CA VAL A 20 0.35 -5.61 -14.38
C VAL A 20 -0.05 -7.01 -13.88
N THR A 21 0.71 -8.05 -14.22
CA THR A 21 0.32 -9.43 -13.87
C THR A 21 0.29 -9.68 -12.37
N LYS A 22 1.24 -9.14 -11.60
CA LYS A 22 1.25 -9.34 -10.14
C LYS A 22 0.18 -8.53 -9.41
N MET A 23 -0.25 -7.38 -9.95
CA MET A 23 -1.29 -6.56 -9.33
C MET A 23 -2.63 -7.29 -9.33
N THR A 24 -2.95 -7.99 -10.42
CA THR A 24 -4.17 -8.81 -10.55
C THR A 24 -4.22 -10.00 -9.58
N LEU A 25 -3.07 -10.43 -9.05
CA LEU A 25 -2.98 -11.55 -8.11
C LEU A 25 -3.20 -11.12 -6.65
N LEU A 26 -3.08 -9.83 -6.33
CA LEU A 26 -3.26 -9.36 -4.97
C LEU A 26 -4.76 -9.22 -4.68
N LYS A 27 -5.28 -10.05 -3.78
CA LYS A 27 -6.67 -9.90 -3.33
C LYS A 27 -6.81 -8.58 -2.55
N PRO A 28 -7.72 -7.67 -2.93
CA PRO A 28 -7.89 -6.42 -2.21
C PRO A 28 -8.35 -6.63 -0.77
N TYR A 29 -7.91 -5.76 0.14
CA TYR A 29 -8.40 -5.76 1.52
C TYR A 29 -9.62 -4.84 1.63
N SER A 30 -10.71 -5.36 2.21
CA SER A 30 -12.00 -4.68 2.27
C SER A 30 -12.18 -3.76 3.48
N GLY A 31 -11.29 -3.83 4.48
CA GLY A 31 -11.52 -3.20 5.78
C GLY A 31 -12.17 -4.13 6.81
N LYS A 32 -12.12 -5.45 6.58
CA LYS A 32 -12.63 -6.43 7.56
C LYS A 32 -11.78 -6.39 8.83
N ASP A 33 -12.46 -6.32 9.99
CA ASP A 33 -11.85 -6.42 11.32
C ASP A 33 -11.38 -7.86 11.60
N ASP A 34 -10.22 -8.18 11.06
CA ASP A 34 -9.61 -9.51 11.07
C ASP A 34 -8.09 -9.33 10.91
N LEU A 35 -7.37 -9.42 12.04
CA LEU A 35 -5.93 -9.16 12.10
C LEU A 35 -5.14 -10.06 11.15
N ASP A 36 -5.43 -11.36 11.14
CA ASP A 36 -4.72 -12.32 10.29
C ASP A 36 -4.92 -12.00 8.80
N THR A 37 -6.14 -11.63 8.41
CA THR A 37 -6.44 -11.21 7.04
C THR A 37 -5.66 -9.95 6.65
N PHE A 38 -5.59 -8.98 7.55
CA PHE A 38 -4.83 -7.76 7.34
C PHE A 38 -3.33 -8.06 7.22
N GLU A 39 -2.74 -8.84 8.13
CA GLU A 39 -1.30 -9.16 8.11
C GLU A 39 -0.89 -9.92 6.85
N ILE A 40 -1.70 -10.92 6.43
CA ILE A 40 -1.45 -11.67 5.20
C ILE A 40 -1.53 -10.76 3.98
N TRP A 41 -2.56 -9.91 3.90
CA TRP A 41 -2.69 -8.95 2.81
C TRP A 41 -1.52 -7.96 2.79
N PHE A 42 -1.16 -7.39 3.94
CA PHE A 42 -0.10 -6.39 4.05
C PHE A 42 1.26 -6.99 3.69
N HIS A 43 1.56 -8.21 4.14
CA HIS A 43 2.76 -8.94 3.75
C HIS A 43 2.84 -9.11 2.22
N ASN A 44 1.74 -9.52 1.57
CA ASN A 44 1.70 -9.67 0.12
C ASN A 44 1.92 -8.33 -0.61
N LEU A 45 1.36 -7.23 -0.09
CA LEU A 45 1.55 -5.89 -0.64
C LEU A 45 3.03 -5.45 -0.56
N LEU A 46 3.70 -5.71 0.57
CA LEU A 46 5.13 -5.42 0.72
C LEU A 46 5.99 -6.25 -0.23
N GLU A 47 5.67 -7.54 -0.40
CA GLU A 47 6.34 -8.42 -1.36
C GLU A 47 6.13 -7.98 -2.82
N PHE A 48 4.94 -7.44 -3.13
CA PHE A 48 4.65 -6.83 -4.40
C PHE A 48 5.54 -5.61 -4.65
N PHE A 49 5.62 -4.68 -3.70
CA PHE A 49 6.51 -3.51 -3.79
C PHE A 49 7.98 -3.89 -3.92
N ARG A 50 8.44 -4.87 -3.14
CA ARG A 50 9.81 -5.38 -3.22
C ARG A 50 10.11 -5.96 -4.59
N THR A 51 9.21 -6.80 -5.12
CA THR A 51 9.37 -7.36 -6.47
C THR A 51 9.45 -6.25 -7.51
N LEU A 52 8.55 -5.28 -7.39
CA LEU A 52 8.43 -4.21 -8.37
C LEU A 52 9.43 -3.08 -8.18
N ARG A 53 10.28 -3.19 -7.15
CA ARG A 53 11.32 -2.22 -6.87
C ARG A 53 10.72 -0.82 -6.58
N ILE A 54 9.57 -0.82 -5.92
CA ILE A 54 8.80 0.37 -5.49
C ILE A 54 8.96 0.48 -3.97
N THR A 55 10.20 0.68 -3.54
CA THR A 55 10.60 0.74 -2.12
C THR A 55 11.32 2.06 -1.86
N GLY A 56 11.22 2.55 -0.63
CA GLY A 56 11.89 3.75 -0.16
C GLY A 56 11.04 5.03 -0.18
N PRO A 57 11.43 6.05 0.60
CA PRO A 57 10.63 7.27 0.78
C PRO A 57 10.41 8.07 -0.50
N SER A 58 11.33 7.97 -1.47
CA SER A 58 11.20 8.61 -2.78
C SER A 58 10.01 8.06 -3.59
N MET A 59 9.54 6.86 -3.25
CA MET A 59 8.44 6.15 -3.91
C MET A 59 7.11 6.27 -3.16
N ASP A 60 7.01 7.01 -2.04
CA ASP A 60 5.81 7.09 -1.21
C ASP A 60 4.55 7.44 -2.01
N ARG A 61 4.65 8.36 -2.99
CA ARG A 61 3.51 8.73 -3.84
C ARG A 61 3.02 7.57 -4.70
N ASP A 62 3.93 6.79 -5.26
CA ASP A 62 3.59 5.62 -6.07
C ASP A 62 3.04 4.49 -5.19
N GLN A 63 3.62 4.29 -4.01
CA GLN A 63 3.13 3.33 -3.01
C GLN A 63 1.72 3.68 -2.55
N LEU A 64 1.42 4.95 -2.24
CA LEU A 64 0.09 5.40 -1.85
C LEU A 64 -0.95 5.27 -2.98
N ARG A 65 -0.53 5.47 -4.23
CA ARG A 65 -1.39 5.25 -5.38
C ARG A 65 -1.75 3.77 -5.50
N ILE A 66 -0.75 2.88 -5.48
CA ILE A 66 -0.97 1.43 -5.57
C ILE A 66 -1.74 0.92 -4.36
N LEU A 67 -1.49 1.44 -3.16
CA LEU A 67 -2.24 1.10 -1.96
C LEU A 67 -3.74 1.29 -2.18
N GLY A 68 -4.15 2.40 -2.79
CA GLY A 68 -5.56 2.64 -3.12
C GLY A 68 -6.15 1.58 -4.06
N ASP A 69 -5.37 1.13 -5.05
CA ASP A 69 -5.79 0.08 -5.99
C ASP A 69 -5.84 -1.32 -5.33
N CYS A 70 -5.15 -1.51 -4.20
CA CYS A 70 -5.11 -2.77 -3.44
C CYS A 70 -6.15 -2.84 -2.31
N LEU A 71 -7.08 -1.89 -2.26
CA LEU A 71 -8.16 -1.81 -1.27
C LEU A 71 -9.52 -1.91 -1.96
N SER A 72 -10.52 -2.37 -1.21
CA SER A 72 -11.91 -2.43 -1.67
C SER A 72 -12.86 -1.98 -0.55
N GLU A 73 -14.14 -1.81 -0.89
CA GLU A 73 -15.21 -1.52 0.07
C GLU A 73 -14.87 -0.36 1.02
N ASP A 74 -15.06 -0.55 2.34
CA ASP A 74 -14.89 0.50 3.33
C ASP A 74 -13.44 1.00 3.41
N ALA A 75 -12.46 0.11 3.23
CA ALA A 75 -11.06 0.51 3.21
C ALA A 75 -10.71 1.39 1.99
N ALA A 76 -11.29 1.10 0.82
CA ALA A 76 -11.15 1.95 -0.36
C ALA A 76 -11.83 3.33 -0.17
N THR A 77 -12.98 3.36 0.49
CA THR A 77 -13.64 4.63 0.83
C THR A 77 -12.80 5.45 1.81
N TRP A 78 -12.21 4.80 2.82
CA TRP A 78 -11.37 5.46 3.80
C TRP A 78 -10.08 6.04 3.18
N ILE A 79 -9.37 5.27 2.35
CA ILE A 79 -8.13 5.75 1.72
C ILE A 79 -8.41 6.91 0.76
N TYR A 80 -9.53 6.85 0.03
CA TYR A 80 -9.93 7.95 -0.84
C TYR A 80 -10.17 9.23 -0.03
N ASN A 81 -10.98 9.15 1.03
CA ASN A 81 -11.32 10.33 1.82
C ASN A 81 -10.12 10.90 2.59
N SER A 82 -9.27 10.05 3.15
CA SER A 82 -8.18 10.47 4.05
C SER A 82 -6.91 10.88 3.30
N VAL A 83 -6.60 10.20 2.19
CA VAL A 83 -5.28 10.27 1.54
C VAL A 83 -5.36 10.80 0.10
N GLN A 84 -6.36 10.39 -0.70
CA GLN A 84 -6.36 10.69 -2.14
C GLN A 84 -7.24 11.88 -2.53
N SER A 85 -8.29 12.17 -1.77
CA SER A 85 -9.28 13.20 -2.07
C SER A 85 -8.63 14.57 -2.24
N PRO A 86 -9.02 15.36 -3.27
CA PRO A 86 -8.56 16.75 -3.41
C PRO A 86 -8.96 17.64 -2.22
N SER A 87 -10.05 17.28 -1.53
CA SER A 87 -10.61 18.01 -0.40
C SER A 87 -10.17 17.46 0.96
N ARG A 88 -9.17 16.55 0.98
CA ARG A 88 -8.66 15.96 2.22
C ARG A 88 -8.04 17.02 3.14
N GLU A 89 -8.14 16.79 4.44
CA GLU A 89 -7.58 17.66 5.47
C GLU A 89 -6.04 17.62 5.47
N ARG A 90 -5.47 16.42 5.52
CA ARG A 90 -4.03 16.19 5.52
C ARG A 90 -3.50 16.02 4.09
N ARG A 91 -2.64 16.94 3.64
CA ARG A 91 -2.15 16.95 2.26
C ARG A 91 -1.03 15.95 1.98
N GLU A 92 -0.14 15.76 2.94
CA GLU A 92 1.05 14.92 2.81
C GLU A 92 0.92 13.70 3.71
N TRP A 93 0.94 12.53 3.10
CA TRP A 93 0.98 11.25 3.78
C TRP A 93 2.22 10.51 3.32
N LEU A 94 2.88 9.81 4.24
CA LEU A 94 3.82 8.74 3.92
C LEU A 94 3.04 7.42 3.79
N PHE A 95 3.61 6.46 3.07
CA PHE A 95 2.98 5.13 2.93
C PHE A 95 2.77 4.47 4.30
N GLU A 96 3.79 4.51 5.17
CA GLU A 96 3.72 3.91 6.51
C GLU A 96 2.59 4.52 7.35
N GLU A 97 2.42 5.84 7.30
CA GLU A 97 1.35 6.52 8.04
C GLU A 97 -0.03 6.09 7.54
N ALA A 98 -0.20 5.93 6.23
CA ALA A 98 -1.47 5.48 5.66
C ALA A 98 -1.81 4.05 6.12
N ILE A 99 -0.82 3.15 6.17
CA ILE A 99 -1.00 1.79 6.69
C ILE A 99 -1.37 1.81 8.17
N VAL A 100 -0.69 2.61 8.99
CA VAL A 100 -1.02 2.75 10.42
C VAL A 100 -2.43 3.31 10.61
N GLY A 101 -2.82 4.30 9.80
CA GLY A 101 -4.18 4.84 9.82
C GLY A 101 -5.23 3.78 9.46
N LEU A 102 -4.94 2.97 8.45
CA LEU A 102 -5.82 1.88 8.00
C LEU A 102 -5.96 0.81 9.09
N PHE A 103 -4.85 0.39 9.70
CA PHE A 103 -4.84 -0.56 10.82
C PHE A 103 -5.69 -0.05 11.99
N ARG A 104 -5.48 1.19 12.43
CA ARG A 104 -6.24 1.79 13.53
C ARG A 104 -7.73 1.96 13.24
N GLN A 105 -8.08 2.14 11.97
CA GLN A 105 -9.47 2.35 11.56
C GLN A 105 -10.27 1.05 11.58
N PHE A 106 -9.66 -0.07 11.20
CA PHE A 106 -10.38 -1.31 10.90
C PHE A 106 -10.05 -2.48 11.82
N ILE A 107 -8.97 -2.43 12.61
CA ILE A 107 -8.58 -3.52 13.52
C ILE A 107 -8.79 -3.09 14.97
N HIS A 108 -9.59 -3.85 15.73
CA HIS A 108 -10.01 -3.51 17.11
C HIS A 108 -9.65 -4.56 18.17
#